data_AF-A6KKE4-F1
#
_entry.id   AF-A6KKE4-F1
#
_cell.length_a   1.000
_cell.length_b   1.000
_cell.length_c   1.000
_cell.angle_alpha   90.00
_cell.angle_beta   90.00
_cell.angle_gamma   90.00
#
_symmetry.space_group_name_H-M   'P 1'
#
loop_
_entity.id
_entity.type
_entity.pdbx_description
1 polymer ?
#
loop_
_entity_poly.entity_id
_entity_poly.type
_entity_poly.pdbx_seq_one_letter_code
_entity_poly.pdbx_strand_id
1 'polypeptide(L)' 'MSAAAVFRGLRPSPELLLLGLLLLPAVVAVTRASPEESDGDLSCVCVKTSSSRIHLKRITSLEVIKAGPHCAVPQLM' A
#
# COMPACT_ATOMS: atom_id res chain seq x y z
N MET A 1 -21.01 9.58 9.87
CA MET A 1 -20.91 9.34 11.33
C MET A 1 -19.60 9.94 11.81
N SER A 2 -19.65 11.12 12.42
CA SER A 2 -18.46 11.81 12.93
C SER A 2 -18.18 11.36 14.36
N ALA A 3 -16.98 10.83 14.60
CA ALA A 3 -16.48 10.58 15.95
C ALA A 3 -16.05 11.92 16.57
N ALA A 4 -17.00 12.66 17.14
CA ALA A 4 -16.70 13.79 17.99
C ALA A 4 -16.08 13.25 19.29
N ALA A 5 -14.76 13.32 19.39
CA ALA A 5 -14.05 12.97 20.60
C ALA A 5 -14.43 13.96 21.71
N VAL A 6 -15.14 13.48 22.73
CA VAL A 6 -15.43 14.24 23.94
C VAL A 6 -14.16 14.24 24.81
N PHE A 7 -13.22 15.15 24.52
CA PHE A 7 -12.13 15.47 25.44
C PHE A 7 -12.54 16.67 26.30
N ARG A 8 -13.53 16.48 27.17
CA ARG A 8 -13.86 17.46 28.21
C ARG A 8 -13.42 16.89 29.56
N GLY A 9 -12.16 17.16 29.92
CA GLY A 9 -11.71 17.14 31.33
C GLY A 9 -11.10 15.84 31.89
N LEU A 10 -10.42 15.02 31.10
CA LEU A 10 -9.70 13.86 31.65
C LEU A 10 -8.26 14.26 32.00
N ARG A 11 -7.93 14.43 33.29
CA ARG A 11 -6.52 14.42 33.74
C ARG A 11 -5.98 13.04 33.39
N PRO A 12 -5.07 12.89 32.42
CA PRO A 12 -4.60 11.58 32.05
C PRO A 12 -3.89 10.99 33.27
N SER A 13 -4.38 9.86 33.76
CA SER A 13 -3.67 9.14 34.82
C SER A 13 -2.30 8.74 34.29
N PRO A 14 -1.26 8.64 35.16
CA PRO A 14 0.07 8.20 34.74
C PRO A 14 0.04 6.89 33.95
N GLU A 15 -0.92 6.01 34.26
CA GLU A 15 -1.17 4.74 33.59
C GLU A 15 -1.64 4.91 32.13
N LEU A 16 -2.57 5.84 31.86
CA LEU A 16 -3.03 6.15 30.50
C LEU A 16 -1.92 6.79 29.66
N LEU A 17 -1.05 7.60 30.28
CA LEU A 17 0.12 8.16 29.61
C LEU A 17 1.12 7.07 29.25
N LEU A 18 1.37 6.12 30.17
CA LEU A 18 2.27 4.99 29.93
C LEU A 18 1.75 4.08 28.81
N LEU A 19 0.46 3.75 28.84
CA LEU A 19 -0.20 2.96 27.80
C LEU A 19 -0.14 3.68 26.45
N GLY A 20 -0.39 4.98 26.41
CA GLY A 20 -0.22 5.80 25.20
C GLY A 20 1.22 5.75 24.67
N LEU A 21 2.22 5.91 25.54
CA LEU A 21 3.64 5.82 25.18
C LEU A 21 4.06 4.45 24.66
N LEU A 22 3.48 3.36 25.18
CA LEU A 22 3.77 1.98 24.74
C LEU A 22 3.11 1.64 23.40
N LEU A 23 1.92 2.20 23.13
CA LEU A 23 1.18 1.96 21.90
C LEU A 23 1.71 2.77 20.71
N LEU A 24 2.29 3.95 20.97
CA LEU A 24 2.88 4.82 19.94
C LEU A 24 3.97 4.11 19.09
N PRO A 25 4.98 3.43 19.67
CA PRO A 25 5.99 2.67 18.92
C PRO A 25 5.40 1.54 18.08
N ALA A 26 4.39 0.83 18.60
CA ALA A 26 3.77 -0.30 17.92
C ALA A 26 3.05 0.14 16.63
N VAL A 27 2.36 1.28 16.66
CA VAL A 27 1.70 1.87 15.47
C VAL A 27 2.72 2.33 14.43
N VAL A 28 3.87 2.84 14.86
CA VAL A 28 4.96 3.26 13.95
C VAL A 28 5.65 2.07 13.29
N ALA A 29 5.81 0.95 14.00
CA ALA A 29 6.39 -0.27 13.42
C ALA A 29 5.46 -0.91 12.37
N VAL A 30 4.15 -0.97 12.64
CA VAL A 30 3.16 -1.52 11.71
C VAL A 30 3.02 -0.69 10.43
N THR A 31 3.17 0.62 10.52
CA THR A 31 3.11 1.50 9.34
C THR A 31 4.42 1.54 8.55
N ARG A 32 5.55 1.14 9.16
CA ARG A 32 6.87 1.07 8.52
C ARG A 32 7.23 -0.29 7.96
N ALA A 33 6.47 -1.34 8.27
CA ALA A 33 6.49 -2.60 7.54
C ALA A 33 5.86 -2.43 6.14
N SER A 34 6.29 -1.41 5.40
CA SER A 34 6.24 -1.44 3.95
C SER A 34 7.24 -2.53 3.55
N PRO A 35 6.85 -3.49 2.70
CA PRO A 35 7.81 -4.46 2.18
C PRO A 35 8.96 -3.67 1.57
N GLU A 36 10.18 -4.08 1.90
CA GLU A 36 11.41 -3.42 1.44
C GLU A 36 11.26 -3.09 -0.03
N GLU A 37 11.34 -1.79 -0.32
CA GLU A 37 11.44 -1.26 -1.65
C GLU A 37 12.69 -1.87 -2.27
N SER A 38 12.47 -2.93 -3.05
CA SER A 38 13.47 -3.43 -3.97
C SER A 38 13.92 -2.21 -4.78
N ASP A 39 15.17 -1.81 -4.60
CA ASP A 39 15.93 -0.74 -5.26
C ASP A 39 16.11 -0.99 -6.77
N GLY A 40 15.08 -1.55 -7.41
CA GLY A 40 14.95 -1.69 -8.84
C GLY A 40 14.09 -0.54 -9.33
N ASP A 41 14.68 0.32 -10.16
CA ASP A 41 14.07 1.43 -10.89
C ASP A 41 12.55 1.24 -11.06
N LEU A 42 11.75 2.03 -10.31
CA LEU A 42 10.30 1.87 -10.07
C LEU A 42 9.47 2.12 -11.33
N SER A 43 9.68 1.27 -12.33
CA SER A 43 9.18 1.42 -13.68
C SER A 43 8.35 0.20 -14.07
N CYS A 44 7.33 0.44 -14.89
CA CYS A 44 6.51 -0.64 -15.42
C CYS A 44 7.38 -1.61 -16.22
N VAL A 45 7.21 -2.92 -16.03
CA VAL A 45 7.99 -3.96 -16.72
C VAL A 45 7.75 -3.91 -18.24
N CYS A 46 6.54 -3.58 -18.67
CA CYS A 46 6.22 -3.38 -20.09
C CYS A 46 6.94 -2.15 -20.67
N VAL A 47 8.02 -2.40 -21.43
CA VAL A 47 8.75 -1.35 -22.18
C VAL A 47 7.96 -0.83 -23.39
N LYS A 48 7.08 -1.67 -23.96
CA LYS A 48 6.25 -1.32 -25.13
C LYS A 48 4.91 -2.03 -25.10
N THR A 49 3.86 -1.33 -25.49
CA THR A 49 2.49 -1.87 -25.60
C THR A 49 2.07 -1.98 -27.07
N SER A 50 1.19 -2.95 -27.36
CA SER A 50 0.52 -3.09 -28.65
C SER A 50 -0.94 -2.65 -28.51
N SER A 51 -1.36 -1.68 -29.32
CA SER A 51 -2.76 -1.23 -29.41
C SER A 51 -3.57 -1.98 -30.48
N SER A 52 -2.93 -2.91 -31.20
CA SER A 52 -3.59 -3.70 -32.24
C SER A 52 -4.46 -4.81 -31.65
N ARG A 53 -5.49 -5.22 -32.39
CA ARG A 53 -6.36 -6.33 -31.98
C ARG A 53 -5.58 -7.65 -32.01
N ILE A 54 -5.48 -8.30 -30.85
CA ILE A 54 -4.89 -9.64 -30.72
C ILE A 54 -6.01 -10.69 -30.79
N HIS A 55 -5.82 -11.71 -31.61
CA HIS A 55 -6.78 -12.82 -31.71
C HIS A 55 -6.55 -13.82 -30.58
N LEU A 56 -7.59 -14.16 -29.80
CA LEU A 56 -7.49 -15.02 -28.61
C LEU A 56 -6.77 -16.36 -28.87
N LYS A 57 -6.99 -16.99 -30.05
CA LYS A 57 -6.30 -18.24 -30.44
C LYS A 57 -4.77 -18.13 -30.55
N ARG A 58 -4.20 -16.92 -30.59
CA ARG A 58 -2.75 -16.69 -30.64
C ARG A 58 -2.12 -16.49 -29.26
N ILE A 59 -2.93 -16.41 -28.21
CA ILE A 59 -2.48 -16.21 -26.84
C ILE A 59 -2.27 -17.59 -26.21
N THR A 60 -1.04 -17.91 -25.84
CA THR A 60 -0.69 -19.18 -25.18
C THR A 60 -0.81 -19.11 -23.66
N SER A 61 -0.51 -17.93 -23.12
CA SER A 61 -0.56 -17.60 -21.70
C SER A 61 -0.85 -16.11 -21.58
N LEU A 62 -1.54 -15.71 -20.52
CA LEU A 62 -1.81 -14.32 -20.22
C LEU A 62 -1.48 -14.07 -18.75
N GLU A 63 -0.56 -13.14 -18.51
CA GLU A 63 -0.24 -12.68 -17.16
C GLU A 63 -0.83 -11.29 -16.93
N VAL A 64 -1.40 -11.09 -15.74
CA VAL A 64 -2.03 -9.83 -15.36
C VAL A 64 -1.31 -9.28 -14.14
N ILE A 65 -0.65 -8.13 -14.33
CA ILE A 65 0.01 -7.40 -13.25
C ILE A 65 -0.89 -6.23 -12.86
N LYS A 66 -1.35 -6.22 -11.62
CA LYS A 66 -2.18 -5.12 -11.10
C LYS A 66 -1.35 -3.85 -10.94
N ALA A 67 -2.01 -2.71 -11.03
CA ALA A 67 -1.41 -1.45 -10.60
C ALA A 67 -0.94 -1.56 -9.14
N GLY A 68 0.20 -0.96 -8.84
CA GLY A 68 0.83 -1.02 -7.53
C GLY A 68 1.80 0.13 -7.30
N PRO A 69 2.51 0.13 -6.16
CA PRO A 69 3.45 1.19 -5.79
C PRO A 69 4.53 1.46 -6.85
N HIS A 70 4.91 0.43 -7.60
CA HIS A 70 5.96 0.47 -8.61
C HIS A 70 5.44 0.83 -10.02
N CYS A 71 4.13 0.78 -10.27
CA CYS A 71 3.54 1.14 -11.56
C CYS A 71 2.04 1.40 -11.39
N ALA A 72 1.59 2.63 -11.69
CA ALA A 72 0.21 3.05 -11.47
C ALA A 72 -0.79 2.46 -12.48
N VAL A 73 -0.32 1.79 -13.53
CA VAL A 73 -1.15 1.20 -14.58
C VAL A 73 -1.10 -0.33 -14.53
N PRO A 74 -2.25 -1.01 -14.72
CA PRO A 74 -2.25 -2.46 -14.88
C PRO A 74 -1.55 -2.85 -16.18
N GLN A 75 -0.85 -3.98 -16.17
CA GLN A 75 -0.14 -4.52 -17.33
C GLN A 75 -0.68 -5.90 -17.68
N LEU A 76 -0.61 -6.22 -18.98
CA LEU A 76 -0.99 -7.49 -19.57
C LEU A 76 0.19 -7.98 -20.42
N MET A 77 0.67 -9.20 -20.14
CA MET A 77 1.78 -9.84 -20.84
C MET A 77 1.31 -11.12 -21.53
#